data_AF-A0A9Q0PDW6-F1
#
_entry.id   AF-A0A9Q0PDW6-F1
#
_cell.length_a   1.000
_cell.length_b   1.000
_cell.length_c   1.000
_cell.angle_alpha   90.00
_cell.angle_beta   90.00
_cell.angle_gamma   90.00
#
_symmetry.space_group_name_H-M   'P 1'
#
loop_
_entity.id
_entity.type
_entity.pdbx_description
1 polymer ?
#
loop_
_entity_poly.entity_id
_entity_poly.type
_entity_poly.pdbx_seq_one_letter_code
_entity_poly.pdbx_strand_id
1 'polypeptide(L)'
;MLQDLCVANTSAGIKVNGFTCKAETNITEADFFFDGLAKTGKVNNSVGSLVTGANVEKIPGLNTLGVSLSRFALKNLRFESNVVRNGSVVLIIYVYK
;
A
#
# COMPACT_ATOMS: atom_id res chain seq x y z
N MET A 1 18.12 11.98 7.17
CA MET A 1 16.71 12.24 7.52
C MET A 1 16.67 12.60 9.00
N LEU A 2 16.10 13.75 9.38
CA LEU A 2 16.13 14.28 10.76
C LEU A 2 14.72 14.31 11.38
N GLN A 3 13.86 13.38 10.99
CA GLN A 3 12.47 13.24 11.47
C GLN A 3 12.13 11.76 11.48
N ASP A 4 11.45 11.29 12.53
CA ASP A 4 11.04 9.89 12.68
C ASP A 4 9.97 9.49 11.66
N LEU A 5 9.21 10.47 11.16
CA LEU A 5 8.06 10.25 10.31
C LEU A 5 7.84 11.37 9.30
N CYS A 6 7.56 11.01 8.05
CA CYS A 6 7.11 11.94 7.00
C CYS A 6 5.89 11.35 6.30
N VAL A 7 4.68 11.65 6.78
CA VAL A 7 3.42 11.22 6.14
C VAL A 7 3.19 12.00 4.85
N ALA A 8 2.83 11.34 3.75
CA ALA A 8 2.56 12.02 2.48
C ALA A 8 1.37 13.00 2.58
N ASN A 9 1.60 14.23 2.14
CA ASN A 9 0.55 15.18 1.81
C ASN A 9 0.19 15.05 0.33
N THR A 10 -0.78 14.18 0.03
CA THR A 10 -1.27 13.92 -1.34
C THR A 10 -2.07 15.09 -1.92
N SER A 11 -2.44 16.09 -1.10
CA SER A 11 -3.25 17.24 -1.50
C SER A 11 -2.44 18.53 -1.70
N ALA A 12 -1.12 18.51 -1.48
CA ALA A 12 -0.29 19.71 -1.53
C ALA A 12 -0.18 20.35 -2.93
N GLY A 13 -0.39 19.59 -4.01
CA GLY A 13 -0.23 20.05 -5.39
C GLY A 13 1.21 20.38 -5.80
N ILE A 14 2.18 20.23 -4.90
CA ILE A 14 3.60 20.46 -5.13
C ILE A 14 4.23 19.18 -5.66
N LYS A 15 4.95 19.27 -6.79
CA LYS A 15 5.69 18.15 -7.37
C LYS A 15 7.10 18.07 -6.78
N VAL A 16 7.39 16.97 -6.10
CA VAL A 16 8.72 16.58 -5.61
C VAL A 16 8.98 15.12 -5.96
N ASN A 17 10.21 14.63 -5.79
CA ASN A 17 10.50 13.20 -5.90
C ASN A 17 9.90 12.47 -4.68
N GLY A 18 8.66 11.99 -4.83
CA GLY A 18 7.85 11.45 -3.75
C GLY A 18 6.70 12.38 -3.38
N PHE A 19 6.45 12.55 -2.08
CA PHE A 19 5.42 13.44 -1.55
C PHE A 19 6.00 14.38 -0.49
N THR A 20 5.53 15.62 -0.48
CA THR A 20 5.76 16.55 0.62
C THR A 20 5.18 15.98 1.92
N CYS A 21 5.84 16.22 3.05
CA CYS A 21 5.34 15.75 4.34
C CYS A 21 4.14 16.59 4.82
N LYS A 22 3.16 15.96 5.48
CA LYS A 22 2.16 16.66 6.30
C LYS A 22 2.84 17.29 7.53
N ALA A 23 2.22 18.34 8.08
CA ALA A 23 2.60 18.88 9.39
C ALA A 23 2.34 17.83 10.48
N GLU A 24 3.23 17.72 11.47
CA GLU A 24 3.15 16.71 12.54
C GLU A 24 1.83 16.79 13.32
N THR A 25 1.28 17.99 13.49
CA THR A 25 -0.01 18.23 14.16
C THR A 25 -1.21 17.63 13.42
N ASN A 26 -1.06 17.30 12.14
CA ASN A 26 -2.12 16.78 11.28
C ASN A 26 -1.93 15.28 10.98
N ILE A 27 -0.94 14.64 11.61
CA ILE A 27 -0.69 13.21 11.49
C ILE A 27 -1.61 12.46 12.45
N THR A 28 -2.29 11.44 11.93
CA THR A 28 -3.22 10.60 12.69
C THR A 28 -2.97 9.12 12.40
N GLU A 29 -3.51 8.22 13.23
CA GLU A 29 -3.42 6.78 12.98
C GLU A 29 -4.07 6.37 11.65
N ALA A 30 -5.04 7.15 11.17
CA ALA A 30 -5.69 6.92 9.88
C ALA A 30 -4.72 7.04 8.70
N ASP A 31 -3.61 7.78 8.84
CA ASP A 31 -2.58 7.90 7.81
C ASP A 31 -1.78 6.60 7.60
N PHE A 32 -1.87 5.65 8.54
CA PHE A 32 -1.18 4.36 8.51
C PHE A 32 -2.11 3.17 8.30
N PHE A 33 -3.42 3.41 8.25
CA PHE A 33 -4.41 2.35 8.21
C PHE A 33 -5.05 2.22 6.83
N PHE A 34 -5.10 0.99 6.31
CA PHE A 34 -5.84 0.66 5.10
C PHE A 34 -6.38 -0.76 5.17
N ASP A 35 -7.71 -0.89 5.20
CA ASP A 35 -8.41 -2.17 5.29
C ASP A 35 -8.68 -2.82 3.92
N GLY A 36 -8.34 -2.13 2.82
CA GLY A 36 -8.67 -2.59 1.47
C GLY A 36 -8.00 -3.92 1.12
N LEU A 37 -6.83 -4.23 1.69
CA LEU A 37 -6.17 -5.52 1.51
C LEU A 37 -6.91 -6.68 2.21
N ALA A 38 -7.55 -6.43 3.36
CA ALA A 38 -8.32 -7.44 4.07
C ALA A 38 -9.60 -7.82 3.30
N LYS A 39 -10.16 -6.87 2.56
CA LYS A 39 -11.36 -7.08 1.74
C LYS A 39 -11.04 -7.97 0.54
N THR A 40 -11.75 -9.09 0.42
CA THR A 40 -11.62 -9.97 -0.75
C THR A 40 -12.34 -9.34 -1.94
N GLY A 41 -11.59 -8.95 -2.97
CA GLY A 41 -12.17 -8.39 -4.19
C GLY A 41 -12.81 -9.46 -5.08
N LYS A 42 -13.86 -9.07 -5.83
CA LYS A 42 -14.55 -9.96 -6.77
C LYS A 42 -13.76 -10.04 -8.07
N VAL A 43 -13.38 -11.25 -8.46
CA VAL A 43 -12.69 -11.52 -9.73
C VAL A 43 -13.74 -11.81 -10.82
N ASN A 44 -14.20 -10.75 -11.49
CA ASN A 44 -15.25 -10.81 -12.53
C ASN A 44 -14.75 -10.40 -13.93
N ASN A 45 -13.45 -10.49 -14.19
CA ASN A 45 -12.84 -10.14 -15.47
C ASN A 45 -12.35 -11.38 -16.24
N SER A 46 -12.10 -11.22 -17.54
CA SER A 46 -11.63 -12.29 -18.43
C SER A 46 -10.23 -12.80 -18.09
N VAL A 47 -9.41 -11.98 -17.41
CA VAL A 47 -8.06 -12.32 -16.96
C VAL A 47 -8.09 -13.29 -15.78
N GLY A 48 -9.19 -13.33 -15.02
CA GLY A 48 -9.33 -14.19 -13.85
C GLY A 48 -8.43 -13.77 -12.69
N SER A 49 -8.04 -12.49 -12.61
CA SER A 49 -7.21 -11.97 -11.52
C SER A 49 -7.60 -10.55 -11.10
N LEU A 50 -7.28 -10.18 -9.87
CA LEU A 50 -7.47 -8.83 -9.34
C LEU A 50 -6.29 -8.47 -8.42
N VAL A 51 -5.74 -7.28 -8.61
CA VAL A 51 -4.68 -6.73 -7.75
C VAL A 51 -5.25 -5.58 -6.93
N THR A 52 -5.16 -5.68 -5.61
CA THR A 52 -5.47 -4.59 -4.69
C THR A 52 -4.16 -4.02 -4.17
N GLY A 53 -3.80 -2.81 -4.58
CA GLY A 53 -2.57 -2.14 -4.14
C GLY A 53 -2.77 -1.31 -2.87
N ALA A 54 -1.75 -1.28 -2.02
CA ALA A 54 -1.60 -0.39 -0.88
C ALA A 54 -0.22 0.28 -0.94
N ASN A 55 -0.17 1.40 -1.63
CA ASN A 55 1.01 2.26 -1.79
C ASN A 55 0.83 3.53 -0.94
N VAL A 56 1.77 4.47 -1.06
CA VAL A 56 1.74 5.77 -0.39
C VAL A 56 0.46 6.59 -0.66
N GLU A 57 -0.25 6.35 -1.76
CA GLU A 57 -1.53 7.03 -2.05
C GLU A 57 -2.70 6.45 -1.25
N LYS A 58 -2.62 5.18 -0.84
CA LYS A 58 -3.61 4.52 0.03
C LYS A 58 -3.23 4.54 1.50
N ILE A 59 -1.93 4.51 1.80
CA ILE A 59 -1.35 4.58 3.13
C ILE A 59 -0.29 5.70 3.12
N PRO A 60 -0.69 6.95 3.37
CA PRO A 60 0.21 8.10 3.37
C PRO A 60 1.45 7.95 4.26
N GLY A 61 1.34 7.19 5.35
CA GLY A 61 2.44 6.88 6.27
C GLY A 61 3.56 6.04 5.68
N LEU A 62 3.40 5.46 4.48
CA LEU A 62 4.47 4.72 3.80
C LEU A 62 5.49 5.63 3.10
N ASN A 63 5.22 6.93 3.03
CA ASN A 63 6.13 7.87 2.39
C ASN A 63 7.52 7.82 3.03
N THR A 64 8.55 7.84 2.20
CA THR A 64 9.98 7.69 2.57
C THR A 64 10.42 6.32 3.13
N LEU A 65 9.50 5.40 3.46
CA LEU A 65 9.84 4.07 4.00
C LEU A 65 10.32 3.08 2.93
N GLY A 66 10.05 3.37 1.66
CA GLY A 66 10.44 2.51 0.54
C GLY A 66 9.69 1.16 0.52
N VAL A 67 8.54 1.08 1.18
CA VAL A 67 7.70 -0.13 1.21
C VAL A 67 6.30 0.16 0.65
N SER A 68 5.70 -0.83 0.02
CA SER A 68 4.28 -0.85 -0.38
C SER A 68 3.78 -2.29 -0.30
N LEU A 69 2.46 -2.49 -0.35
CA LEU A 69 1.85 -3.80 -0.31
C LEU A 69 0.87 -3.99 -1.47
N SER A 70 0.56 -5.23 -1.82
CA SER A 70 -0.55 -5.55 -2.72
C SER A 70 -1.13 -6.91 -2.43
N ARG A 71 -2.41 -7.15 -2.70
CA ARG A 71 -3.04 -8.46 -2.61
C ARG A 71 -3.49 -8.91 -3.98
N PHE A 72 -3.17 -10.15 -4.34
CA PHE A 72 -3.59 -10.77 -5.59
C PHE A 72 -4.72 -11.76 -5.32
N ALA A 73 -5.85 -11.61 -6.00
CA ALA A 73 -6.92 -12.58 -6.00
C ALA A 73 -6.98 -13.25 -7.39
N LEU A 74 -7.10 -14.58 -7.42
CA LEU A 74 -7.23 -15.35 -8.65
C LEU A 74 -8.59 -16.05 -8.69
N LYS A 75 -9.11 -16.27 -9.88
CA LYS A 75 -10.31 -17.09 -10.08
C LYS A 75 -9.94 -18.54 -9.71
N ASN A 76 -10.69 -19.10 -8.76
CA ASN A 76 -10.53 -20.48 -8.26
C ASN A 76 -9.28 -20.77 -7.41
N LEU A 77 -8.49 -19.76 -7.02
CA LEU A 77 -7.37 -19.89 -6.08
C LEU A 77 -7.30 -18.65 -5.17
N ARG A 78 -7.16 -18.84 -3.85
CA ARG A 78 -6.83 -17.75 -2.91
C ARG A 78 -5.32 -17.72 -2.70
N PHE A 79 -4.67 -16.62 -3.06
CA PHE A 79 -3.28 -16.32 -2.67
C PHE A 79 -3.21 -14.97 -1.94
N GLU A 80 -2.21 -14.82 -1.08
CA GLU A 80 -2.08 -13.73 -0.10
C GLU A 80 -1.05 -12.65 -0.49
N SER A 81 -1.01 -11.61 0.33
CA SER A 81 -0.38 -10.31 0.12
C SER A 81 1.12 -10.34 -0.25
N ASN A 82 1.51 -9.48 -1.17
CA ASN A 82 2.89 -9.10 -1.48
C ASN A 82 3.29 -7.82 -0.73
N VAL A 83 4.55 -7.74 -0.33
CA VAL A 83 5.19 -6.50 0.13
C VAL A 83 6.26 -6.12 -0.90
N VAL A 84 6.19 -4.94 -1.49
CA VAL A 84 7.25 -4.44 -2.37
C VAL A 84 8.16 -3.53 -1.54
N ARG A 85 9.45 -3.88 -1.43
CA ARG A 85 10.48 -3.02 -0.82
C ARG A 85 11.49 -2.59 -1.88
N ASN A 86 11.63 -1.28 -2.09
CA ASN A 86 12.69 -0.71 -2.94
C ASN A 86 12.73 -1.31 -4.37
N GLY A 87 11.56 -1.61 -4.94
CA GLY A 87 11.42 -2.26 -6.26
C GLY A 87 11.45 -3.80 -6.23
N SER A 88 11.86 -4.41 -5.12
CA SER A 88 11.83 -5.86 -4.93
C SER A 88 10.46 -6.31 -4.41
N VAL A 89 9.81 -7.22 -5.12
CA VAL A 89 8.56 -7.86 -4.66
C VAL A 89 8.89 -9.01 -3.71
N VAL A 90 8.58 -8.84 -2.44
CA VAL A 90 8.58 -9.90 -1.43
C VAL A 90 7.19 -10.55 -1.45
N LEU A 91 7.11 -11.72 -2.08
CA LEU A 91 5.92 -12.55 -2.08
C LEU A 91 5.82 -13.28 -0.73
N ILE A 92 4.86 -12.89 0.11
CA ILE A 92 4.58 -13.61 1.35
C ILE A 92 3.47 -14.62 1.05
N ILE A 93 3.84 -15.86 0.79
CA ILE A 93 2.89 -16.97 0.57
C ILE A 93 2.52 -17.57 1.93
N TYR A 94 1.28 -17.38 2.38
CA TYR A 94 0.70 -18.22 3.42
C TYR A 94 -0.17 -19.28 2.74
N VAL A 95 0.21 -20.55 2.88
CA VAL A 95 -0.61 -21.70 2.45
C VAL A 95 -1.52 -22.06 3.61
N TYR A 96 -2.76 -21.61 3.57
CA TYR A 96 -3.81 -22.14 4.45
C TYR A 96 -4.28 -23.47 3.86
N LYS A 97 -4.01 -24.57 4.57
CA LYS A 97 -4.58 -25.88 4.29
C LYS A 97 -6.05 -25.92 4.69
#